data_AF-A0A952HPN8-F1
#
_entry.id   AF-A0A952HPN8-F1
#
_cell.length_a   1.000
_cell.length_b   1.000
_cell.length_c   1.000
_cell.angle_alpha   90.00
_cell.angle_beta   90.00
_cell.angle_gamma   90.00
#
_symmetry.space_group_name_H-M   'P 1'
#
loop_
_entity.id
_entity.type
_entity.pdbx_description
1 polymer ?
#
loop_
_entity_poly.entity_id
_entity_poly.type
_entity_poly.pdbx_seq_one_letter_code
_entity_poly.pdbx_strand_id
1 'polypeptide(L)' 'MEEKIIGTLLGAAIGDSLGMMVEELPVDEVIEFYGEPVKDLLIPHPSSPSYFLRPGENTSEFE' A
#
# COMPACT_ATOMS: atom_id res chain seq x y z
N MET A 1 26.72 1.81 3.67
CA MET A 1 26.18 1.92 2.30
C MET A 1 25.16 0.83 2.06
N GLU A 2 25.50 -0.43 2.35
CA GLU A 2 24.62 -1.59 2.31
C GLU A 2 23.24 -1.37 2.97
N GLU A 3 23.19 -0.92 4.23
CA GLU A 3 21.93 -0.66 4.94
C GLU A 3 21.03 0.35 4.23
N LYS A 4 21.62 1.35 3.56
CA LYS A 4 20.86 2.36 2.81
C LYS A 4 20.24 1.75 1.56
N ILE A 5 20.97 0.87 0.86
CA ILE A 5 20.47 0.18 -0.33
C ILE A 5 19.32 -0.76 0.07
N ILE A 6 19.53 -1.56 1.12
CA ILE A 6 18.50 -2.46 1.64
C ILE A 6 17.27 -1.65 2.09
N GLY A 7 17.48 -0.57 2.84
CA GLY A 7 16.40 0.30 3.31
C GLY A 7 15.62 0.94 2.15
N THR A 8 16.29 1.34 1.08
CA THR A 8 15.62 1.87 -0.13
C THR A 8 14.75 0.81 -0.79
N LEU A 9 15.26 -0.41 -0.99
CA LEU A 9 14.49 -1.49 -1.63
C LEU A 9 13.30 -1.91 -0.77
N LEU A 10 13.50 -2.13 0.53
CA LEU A 10 12.41 -2.48 1.44
C LEU A 10 11.41 -1.34 1.59
N GLY A 11 11.87 -0.10 1.67
CA GLY A 11 11.00 1.07 1.79
C GLY A 11 10.13 1.27 0.55
N ALA A 12 10.68 1.04 -0.65
CA ALA A 12 9.92 1.06 -1.90
C ALA A 12 8.86 -0.06 -1.92
N ALA A 13 9.24 -1.30 -1.56
CA ALA A 13 8.31 -2.42 -1.51
C ALA A 13 7.14 -2.17 -0.54
N ILE A 14 7.46 -1.70 0.67
CA ILE A 14 6.47 -1.41 1.71
C ILE A 14 5.58 -0.23 1.28
N GLY A 15 6.16 0.80 0.67
CA GLY A 15 5.44 1.97 0.18
C GLY A 15 4.43 1.61 -0.91
N ASP A 16 4.84 0.79 -1.87
CA ASP A 16 3.97 0.25 -2.91
C ASP A 16 2.81 -0.57 -2.31
N SER A 17 3.09 -1.57 -1.46
CA SER A 17 2.04 -2.35 -0.79
C SER A 17 1.09 -1.51 0.08
N LEU A 18 1.58 -0.45 0.73
CA LEU A 18 0.74 0.46 1.52
C LEU A 18 -0.14 1.34 0.62
N GLY A 19 0.43 1.91 -0.45
CA GLY A 19 -0.27 2.77 -1.39
C GLY A 19 -1.35 2.01 -2.18
N MET A 20 -1.05 0.77 -2.57
CA MET A 20 -1.93 -0.15 -3.29
C MET A 20 -3.33 -0.28 -2.67
N MET A 21 -3.41 -0.30 -1.33
CA MET A 21 -4.69 -0.43 -0.62
C MET A 21 -5.66 0.73 -0.86
N VAL A 22 -5.12 1.91 -1.18
CA VAL A 22 -5.83 3.19 -1.23
C VAL A 22 -5.66 3.92 -2.56
N GLU A 23 -5.15 3.21 -3.56
CA GLU A 23 -4.87 3.74 -4.89
C GLU A 23 -6.17 4.26 -5.55
N GLU A 24 -6.06 5.45 -6.16
CA GLU A 24 -7.17 6.17 -6.82
C GLU A 24 -8.34 6.57 -5.90
N LEU A 25 -8.15 6.58 -4.57
CA LEU A 25 -9.21 6.94 -3.62
C LEU A 25 -9.06 8.35 -3.03
N PRO A 26 -10.18 9.06 -2.79
CA PRO A 26 -10.22 10.22 -1.92
C PRO A 26 -9.88 9.86 -0.47
N VAL A 27 -9.22 10.78 0.25
CA VAL A 27 -8.82 10.57 1.65
C VAL A 27 -10.02 10.29 2.56
N ASP A 28 -11.14 10.99 2.34
CA ASP A 28 -12.38 10.81 3.09
C ASP A 28 -12.97 9.41 2.94
N GLU A 29 -12.95 8.81 1.75
CA GLU A 29 -13.36 7.41 1.55
C GLU A 29 -12.44 6.43 2.27
N VAL A 30 -11.13 6.69 2.26
CA VAL A 30 -10.14 5.89 3.01
C VAL A 30 -10.45 5.94 4.51
N ILE A 31 -10.71 7.13 5.07
CA ILE A 31 -11.05 7.26 6.50
C ILE A 31 -12.40 6.62 6.82
N GLU A 32 -13.40 6.74 5.94
CA GLU A 32 -14.72 6.11 6.14
C GLU A 32 -14.60 4.58 6.21
N PHE A 33 -13.79 3.97 5.34
CA PHE A 33 -13.63 2.53 5.29
C PHE A 33 -12.70 1.97 6.38
N TYR A 34 -11.53 2.58 6.59
CA TYR A 34 -10.52 2.08 7.54
C TYR A 34 -10.66 2.67 8.95
N GLY A 35 -11.47 3.71 9.14
CA GLY A 35 -11.66 4.43 10.41
C GLY A 35 -10.55 5.43 10.76
N GLU A 36 -9.38 5.30 10.14
CA GLU A 36 -8.22 6.17 10.31
C GLU A 36 -7.28 6.06 9.08
N PRO A 37 -6.25 6.94 8.94
CA PRO A 37 -5.27 6.76 7.88
C PRO A 37 -4.59 5.39 7.97
N VAL A 38 -4.38 4.74 6.83
CA VAL A 38 -3.72 3.42 6.78
C VAL A 38 -2.30 3.49 7.36
N LYS A 39 -2.01 2.56 8.28
CA LYS A 39 -0.70 2.43 8.95
C LYS A 39 -0.13 1.03 8.88
N ASP A 40 -0.99 0.05 8.62
CA ASP A 40 -0.67 -1.38 8.58
C ASP A 40 -1.06 -1.96 7.23
N LEU A 41 -0.44 -3.07 6.85
CA LEU A 41 -0.80 -3.81 5.63
C LEU A 41 -2.11 -4.56 5.87
N LEU A 42 -3.20 -3.99 5.38
CA LEU A 42 -4.57 -4.46 5.51
C LEU A 42 -5.11 -4.97 4.17
N ILE A 43 -6.36 -5.43 4.18
CA ILE A 43 -7.08 -5.76 2.94
C ILE A 43 -7.25 -4.47 2.14
N PRO A 44 -6.94 -4.46 0.82
CA PRO A 44 -7.16 -3.29 -0.01
C PRO A 44 -8.62 -2.85 -0.02
N HIS A 45 -8.86 -1.57 -0.26
CA HIS A 45 -10.21 -1.06 -0.35
C HIS A 45 -10.93 -1.70 -1.55
N PRO A 46 -12.22 -2.05 -1.47
CA PRO A 46 -12.96 -2.68 -2.58
C PRO A 46 -12.96 -1.87 -3.88
N SER A 47 -12.81 -0.55 -3.78
CA SER A 47 -12.72 0.36 -4.93
C SER A 47 -11.28 0.61 -5.42
N SER A 48 -10.25 0.11 -4.73
CA SER A 48 -8.88 0.13 -5.28
C SER A 48 -8.81 -0.76 -6.52
N PRO A 49 -8.12 -0.35 -7.61
CA PRO A 49 -7.92 -1.20 -8.78
C PRO A 49 -7.19 -2.50 -8.45
N SER A 50 -6.46 -2.49 -7.33
CA SER A 50 -5.63 -3.58 -6.84
C SER A 50 -6.32 -4.46 -5.77
N TYR A 51 -7.66 -4.38 -5.63
CA TYR A 51 -8.43 -5.15 -4.64
C TYR A 51 -8.25 -6.68 -4.72
N PHE A 52 -7.82 -7.19 -5.86
CA PHE A 52 -7.55 -8.62 -6.06
C PHE A 52 -6.25 -9.09 -5.38
N LEU A 53 -5.40 -8.18 -4.92
CA LEU A 53 -4.14 -8.49 -4.23
C LEU A 53 -4.36 -8.73 -2.73
N ARG A 54 -3.50 -9.55 -2.14
CA ARG A 54 -3.49 -9.83 -0.70
C ARG A 54 -2.74 -8.72 0.05
N PRO A 55 -3.03 -8.54 1.36
CA PRO A 55 -2.25 -7.63 2.20
C PRO A 55 -0.75 -7.91 2.12
N GLY A 56 0.03 -6.88 1.78
CA GLY A 56 1.49 -6.96 1.66
C GLY A 56 2.02 -7.53 0.35
N GLU A 57 1.17 -7.81 -0.64
CA GLU A 57 1.64 -8.00 -2.01
C GLU A 57 2.02 -6.65 -2.63
N ASN A 58 2.99 -6.68 -3.54
CA ASN A 58 3.41 -5.54 -4.35
C ASN A 58 2.58 -5.48 -5.64
N THR A 59 2.47 -4.29 -6.21
CA THR A 59 1.93 -4.08 -7.55
C THR A 59 3.04 -4.22 -8.60
N SER A 60 2.67 -4.05 -9.87
CA SER A 60 3.63 -3.95 -10.97
C SER A 60 4.64 -2.81 -10.83
N GLU A 61 4.44 -1.84 -9.93
CA GLU A 61 5.42 -0.78 -9.67
C GLU A 61 6.72 -1.29 -9.04
N PHE A 62 6.69 -2.43 -8.36
CA PHE A 62 7.84 -3.01 -7.65
C PHE A 62 8.25 -4.40 -8.15
N GLU A 63 7.73 -4.84 -9.31
CA GLU A 63 8.12 -6.10 -9.98
C GLU A 63 9.50 -6.06 -10.68
#